data_AF-A0AAU1P9S3-F1
#
_entry.id   AF-A0AAU1P9S3-F1
#
_cell.length_a   1.000
_cell.length_b   1.000
_cell.length_c   1.000
_cell.angle_alpha   90.00
_cell.angle_beta   90.00
_cell.angle_gamma   90.00
#
_symmetry.space_group_name_H-M   'P 1'
#
loop_
_entity.id
_entity.type
_entity.pdbx_description
1 polymer ?
#
loop_
_entity_poly.entity_id
_entity_poly.type
_entity_poly.pdbx_seq_one_letter_code
_entity_poly.pdbx_strand_id
1 'polypeptide(L)' 'MRHSLIRYDGTATVTDPDALHEAVVVGIGRGKPYGAGLLSLASAPAA' A
#
# COMPACT_ATOMS: atom_id res chain seq x y z
N MET A 1 1.34 -24.49 -3.39
CA MET A 1 2.01 -23.60 -2.42
C MET A 1 0.98 -22.64 -1.84
N ARG A 2 1.02 -22.35 -0.53
CA ARG A 2 0.17 -21.32 0.10
C ARG A 2 1.01 -20.08 0.41
N HIS A 3 0.51 -18.92 0.03
CA HIS A 3 1.10 -17.63 0.40
C HIS A 3 0.34 -17.07 1.59
N SER A 4 1.04 -16.73 2.67
CA SER A 4 0.46 -15.99 3.79
C SER A 4 0.56 -14.50 3.49
N LEU A 5 -0.58 -13.80 3.51
CA LEU A 5 -0.68 -12.37 3.27
C LEU A 5 -1.25 -11.69 4.52
N ILE A 6 -0.73 -10.50 4.84
CA ILE A 6 -1.26 -9.65 5.90
C ILE A 6 -1.88 -8.42 5.26
N ARG A 7 -3.09 -8.07 5.68
CA ARG A 7 -3.76 -6.83 5.28
C ARG A 7 -3.53 -5.77 6.35
N TYR A 8 -3.02 -4.61 5.92
CA TYR A 8 -2.95 -3.41 6.74
C TYR A 8 -4.10 -2.48 6.36
N ASP A 9 -4.68 -1.82 7.34
CA ASP A 9 -5.76 -0.85 7.19
C ASP A 9 -5.56 0.25 8.23
N GLY A 10 -5.83 1.51 7.86
CA GLY A 10 -5.66 2.65 8.75
C GLY A 10 -5.38 3.95 8.02
N THR A 11 -5.01 4.96 8.79
CA THR A 11 -4.61 6.27 8.31
C THR A 11 -3.09 6.39 8.29
N ALA A 12 -2.58 7.13 7.32
CA ALA A 12 -1.15 7.40 7.18
C ALA A 12 -0.93 8.88 6.86
N THR A 13 0.17 9.43 7.37
CA THR A 13 0.64 10.77 7.03
C THR A 13 1.64 10.66 5.89
N VAL A 14 1.43 11.42 4.82
CA VAL A 14 2.39 11.50 3.71
C VAL A 14 3.60 12.33 4.16
N THR A 15 4.76 11.68 4.26
CA THR A 15 6.03 12.36 4.62
C THR A 15 6.87 12.71 3.40
N ASP A 16 6.74 11.93 2.33
CA ASP A 16 7.41 12.13 1.04
C ASP A 16 6.41 11.74 -0.09
N PRO A 17 5.94 12.72 -0.89
CA PRO A 17 4.98 12.46 -1.96
C PRO A 17 5.53 11.59 -3.10
N ASP A 18 6.81 11.72 -3.44
CA ASP A 18 7.42 11.01 -4.56
C ASP A 18 7.63 9.53 -4.19
N ALA A 19 8.11 9.27 -2.98
CA ALA A 19 8.22 7.92 -2.44
C ALA A 19 6.85 7.23 -2.32
N LEU A 20 5.81 7.97 -1.92
CA LEU A 20 4.44 7.45 -1.89
C LEU A 20 3.96 7.06 -3.30
N HIS A 21 4.16 7.95 -4.29
CA HIS A 21 3.78 7.68 -5.66
C HIS A 21 4.47 6.43 -6.21
N GLU A 22 5.78 6.30 -6.01
CA GLU A 22 6.53 5.10 -6.42
C GLU A 22 5.96 3.84 -5.74
N ALA A 23 5.71 3.88 -4.44
CA ALA A 23 5.18 2.74 -3.68
C ALA A 23 3.80 2.28 -4.19
N VAL A 24 2.92 3.23 -4.57
CA VAL A 24 1.60 2.92 -5.15
C VAL A 24 1.74 2.31 -6.55
N VAL A 25 2.61 2.86 -7.40
CA VAL A 25 2.77 2.43 -8.79
C VAL A 25 3.46 1.07 -8.90
N VAL A 26 4.55 0.87 -8.15
CA VAL A 26 5.36 -0.34 -8.22
C VAL A 26 4.81 -1.44 -7.32
N GLY A 27 4.15 -1.07 -6.22
CA GLY A 27 3.66 -1.98 -5.19
C GLY A 27 4.74 -2.39 -4.19
N ILE A 28 4.31 -2.61 -2.94
CA ILE A 28 5.19 -2.80 -1.78
C ILE A 28 5.53 -4.28 -1.58
N GLY A 29 6.83 -4.58 -1.43
CA GLY A 29 7.31 -5.92 -1.05
C GLY A 29 7.25 -6.99 -2.15
N ARG A 30 7.26 -8.26 -1.73
CA ARG A 30 7.28 -9.45 -2.61
C ARG A 30 5.88 -10.05 -2.80
N GLY A 31 5.74 -10.96 -3.77
CA GLY A 31 4.48 -11.70 -3.99
C GLY A 31 3.43 -10.95 -4.81
N LYS A 32 3.85 -9.93 -5.57
CA LYS A 32 2.97 -9.12 -6.44
C LYS A 32 2.11 -9.96 -7.40
N PRO A 33 2.64 -11.02 -8.06
CA PRO A 33 1.81 -11.90 -8.90
C PRO A 33 0.75 -12.70 -8.15
N TYR A 34 0.78 -12.68 -6.80
CA TYR A 34 -0.10 -13.45 -5.93
C TYR A 34 -1.01 -12.55 -5.07
N GLY A 35 -1.23 -11.29 -5.49
CA GLY A 35 -2.18 -10.37 -4.85
C GLY A 35 -1.63 -9.57 -3.68
N ALA A 36 -0.32 -9.58 -3.44
CA ALA A 36 0.33 -8.73 -2.44
C ALA A 36 0.78 -7.38 -3.04
N GLY A 37 0.98 -6.38 -2.18
CA GLY A 37 1.72 -5.16 -2.51
C GLY A 37 0.93 -3.99 -3.07
N LEU A 38 -0.35 -4.17 -3.41
CA LEU A 38 -1.22 -3.04 -3.78
C LEU A 38 -1.47 -2.16 -2.55
N LEU A 39 -1.19 -0.86 -2.69
CA LEU A 39 -1.55 0.16 -1.71
C LEU A 39 -2.73 0.98 -2.23
N SER A 40 -3.86 0.91 -1.53
CA SER A 40 -5.06 1.70 -1.83
C SER A 40 -5.13 2.92 -0.92
N LEU A 41 -5.45 4.08 -1.49
CA LEU A 41 -5.53 5.35 -0.77
C LEU A 41 -6.92 5.96 -0.89
N ALA A 42 -7.32 6.69 0.15
CA ALA A 42 -8.50 7.53 0.17
C ALA A 42 -8.15 8.84 0.88
N SER A 43 -8.90 9.90 0.60
CA SER A 43 -8.77 11.15 1.37
C SER A 43 -9.11 10.88 2.84
N ALA A 44 -8.37 11.52 3.74
CA ALA A 44 -8.74 11.54 5.15
C ALA A 44 -10.13 12.19 5.32
N PRO A 45 -10.94 11.73 6.29
CA PRO A 45 -12.21 12.38 6.60
C PRO A 45 -11.96 13.82 7.08
N ALA A 46 -12.90 14.72 6.75
CA ALA A 46 -12.92 16.06 7.32
C ALA A 46 -13.15 15.96 8.84
N ALA A 47 -12.49 16.85 9.59
CA ALA A 47 -12.63 16.94 11.05
C ALA A 47 -14.03 17.45 11.46
#